data_AF-A0A8H7PXB1-F1
#
_entry.id   AF-A0A8H7PXB1-F1
#
_cell.length_a   1.000
_cell.length_b   1.000
_cell.length_c   1.000
_cell.angle_alpha   90.00
_cell.angle_beta   90.00
_cell.angle_gamma   90.00
#
_symmetry.space_group_name_H-M   'P 1'
#
loop_
_entity.id
_entity.type
_entity.pdbx_description
1 polymer ?
#
loop_
_entity_poly.entity_id
_entity_poly.type
_entity_poly.pdbx_seq_one_letter_code
_entity_poly.pdbx_strand_id
1 'polypeptide(L)'
;MNASDDHKTTAEQAAESPIQSKANRLDKRLLVISGKFRRRSNPSSGYHSLDELWTDLYPCMDLALSFEPSWSMQYMLRITGEFHEYCVGFGKEHDVQGIPPMFRELEKAWLRLLEVQGLSTTDKIRSLNIFRDGNDKAGWLGIGEVYQQAMQAAVPAMT
;
A
#
# COMPACT_ATOMS: atom_id res chain seq x y z
N MET A 1 40.47 -34.20 -34.19
CA MET A 1 39.15 -34.34 -33.53
C MET A 1 39.35 -34.37 -32.04
N ASN A 2 39.08 -33.25 -31.37
CA ASN A 2 38.44 -33.16 -30.06
C ASN A 2 38.44 -31.68 -29.67
N ALA A 3 37.34 -31.02 -30.02
CA ALA A 3 36.96 -29.75 -29.41
C ALA A 3 36.38 -30.09 -28.03
N SER A 4 37.06 -29.65 -26.97
CA SER A 4 36.49 -29.62 -25.63
C SER A 4 35.93 -28.21 -25.43
N ASP A 5 34.65 -28.07 -25.78
CA ASP A 5 33.83 -26.91 -25.43
C ASP A 5 33.59 -26.93 -23.91
N ASP A 6 34.47 -26.25 -23.18
CA ASP A 6 34.21 -25.84 -21.80
C ASP A 6 33.16 -24.72 -21.81
N HIS A 7 31.89 -25.11 -21.96
CA HIS A 7 30.77 -24.28 -21.56
C HIS A 7 30.81 -24.10 -20.03
N LYS A 8 31.59 -23.11 -19.57
CA LYS A 8 31.39 -22.47 -18.28
C LYS A 8 29.99 -21.85 -18.27
N THR A 9 29.03 -22.58 -17.74
CA THR A 9 27.74 -22.05 -17.31
C THR A 9 27.98 -21.18 -16.08
N THR A 10 28.45 -19.94 -16.28
CA THR A 10 28.48 -18.93 -15.23
C THR A 10 27.07 -18.36 -15.09
N ALA A 11 26.16 -19.16 -14.52
CA ALA A 11 24.95 -18.62 -13.92
C ALA A 11 25.39 -17.89 -12.64
N GLU A 12 25.83 -16.63 -12.80
CA GLU A 12 25.91 -15.68 -11.69
C GLU A 12 24.49 -15.49 -11.15
N GLN A 13 24.10 -16.35 -10.20
CA GLN A 13 23.07 -16.02 -9.23
C GLN A 13 23.65 -14.90 -8.37
N ALA A 14 23.59 -13.66 -8.88
CA ALA A 14 23.85 -12.48 -8.06
C ALA A 14 22.91 -12.56 -6.85
N ALA A 15 23.49 -12.72 -5.66
CA ALA A 15 22.73 -12.80 -4.43
C ALA A 15 21.80 -11.57 -4.36
N GLU A 16 20.50 -11.83 -4.22
CA GLU A 16 19.49 -10.78 -4.21
C GLU A 16 19.80 -9.81 -3.06
N SER A 17 19.85 -8.50 -3.35
CA SER A 17 20.16 -7.52 -2.31
C SER A 17 19.11 -7.58 -1.19
N PRO A 18 19.47 -7.31 0.08
CA PRO A 18 18.51 -7.33 1.19
C PRO A 18 17.28 -6.43 0.94
N ILE A 19 17.47 -5.30 0.26
CA ILE A 19 16.40 -4.38 -0.12
C ILE A 19 15.50 -5.00 -1.19
N GLN A 20 16.08 -5.63 -2.21
CA GLN A 20 15.31 -6.31 -3.26
C GLN A 20 14.51 -7.48 -2.69
N SER A 21 15.10 -8.25 -1.79
CA SER A 21 14.42 -9.35 -1.10
C SER A 21 13.23 -8.85 -0.27
N LYS A 22 13.41 -7.72 0.43
CA LYS A 22 12.36 -7.05 1.22
C LYS A 22 11.22 -6.53 0.33
N ALA A 23 11.56 -5.86 -0.78
CA ALA A 23 10.59 -5.38 -1.78
C ALA A 23 9.78 -6.55 -2.37
N ASN A 24 10.46 -7.60 -2.83
CA ASN A 24 9.83 -8.81 -3.35
C ASN A 24 8.89 -9.46 -2.34
N ARG A 25 9.24 -9.45 -1.05
CA ARG A 25 8.38 -9.96 0.03
C ARG A 25 7.11 -9.12 0.18
N LEU A 26 7.23 -7.79 0.12
CA LEU A 26 6.07 -6.90 0.17
C LEU A 26 5.17 -7.11 -1.06
N ASP A 27 5.75 -7.14 -2.26
CA ASP A 27 4.99 -7.35 -3.50
C ASP A 27 4.25 -8.68 -3.53
N LYS A 28 4.90 -9.76 -3.09
CA LYS A 28 4.25 -11.08 -2.95
C LYS A 28 3.06 -11.02 -1.99
N ARG A 29 3.19 -10.31 -0.86
CA ARG A 29 2.09 -10.15 0.11
C ARG A 29 0.92 -9.36 -0.47
N LEU A 30 1.19 -8.22 -1.10
CA LEU A 30 0.16 -7.40 -1.73
C LEU A 30 -0.57 -8.16 -2.86
N LEU A 31 0.17 -8.97 -3.64
CA LEU A 31 -0.43 -9.83 -4.66
C LEU A 31 -1.36 -10.89 -4.05
N VAL A 32 -0.96 -11.52 -2.94
CA VAL A 32 -1.79 -12.50 -2.23
C VAL A 32 -3.05 -11.85 -1.67
N ILE A 33 -2.93 -10.68 -1.03
CA ILE A 33 -4.07 -9.90 -0.51
C ILE A 33 -5.04 -9.57 -1.63
N SER A 34 -4.55 -8.97 -2.73
CA SER A 34 -5.36 -8.68 -3.91
C SER A 34 -6.00 -9.93 -4.53
N GLY A 35 -5.32 -11.07 -4.49
CA GLY A 35 -5.85 -12.36 -4.93
C GLY A 35 -7.01 -12.84 -4.04
N LYS A 36 -6.84 -12.83 -2.71
CA LYS A 36 -7.88 -13.23 -1.74
C LYS A 36 -9.07 -12.28 -1.80
N PHE A 37 -8.85 -10.97 -1.91
CA PHE A 37 -9.91 -9.98 -2.07
C PHE A 37 -10.76 -10.21 -3.33
N ARG A 38 -10.13 -10.53 -4.47
CA ARG A 38 -10.88 -10.86 -5.70
C ARG A 38 -11.77 -12.09 -5.55
N ARG A 39 -11.42 -13.00 -4.63
CA ARG A 39 -12.20 -14.19 -4.29
C ARG A 39 -13.11 -13.98 -3.08
N ARG A 40 -13.38 -12.74 -2.64
CA ARG A 40 -14.24 -12.46 -1.45
C ARG A 40 -15.64 -13.08 -1.51
N SER A 41 -16.18 -13.34 -2.70
CA SER A 41 -17.45 -14.05 -2.88
C SER A 41 -17.34 -15.58 -2.69
N ASN A 42 -16.13 -16.12 -2.56
CA ASN A 42 -15.88 -17.54 -2.32
C ASN A 42 -15.63 -17.79 -0.82
N PRO A 43 -16.54 -18.49 -0.12
CA PRO A 43 -16.45 -18.72 1.31
C PRO A 43 -15.20 -19.48 1.78
N SER A 44 -14.54 -20.22 0.89
CA SER A 44 -13.43 -21.13 1.25
C SER A 44 -12.03 -20.51 1.10
N SER A 45 -11.89 -19.36 0.42
CA SER A 45 -10.56 -18.89 0.00
C SER A 45 -10.39 -17.36 -0.18
N GLY A 46 -11.46 -16.59 0.04
CA GLY A 46 -11.44 -15.13 0.05
C GLY A 46 -11.51 -14.54 1.45
N TYR A 47 -11.41 -13.21 1.54
CA TYR A 47 -11.72 -12.48 2.76
C TYR A 47 -13.23 -12.30 2.90
N HIS A 48 -13.77 -12.51 4.09
CA HIS A 48 -15.21 -12.34 4.38
C HIS A 48 -15.55 -10.97 4.94
N SER A 49 -14.55 -10.22 5.39
CA SER A 49 -14.72 -8.86 5.92
C SER A 49 -13.50 -8.00 5.62
N LEU A 50 -13.69 -6.68 5.72
CA LEU A 50 -12.58 -5.75 5.63
C LEU A 50 -11.62 -5.89 6.82
N ASP A 51 -12.10 -6.25 8.02
CA ASP A 51 -11.25 -6.47 9.20
C ASP A 51 -10.26 -7.63 9.00
N GLU A 52 -10.73 -8.73 8.41
CA GLU A 52 -9.87 -9.86 8.07
C GLU A 52 -8.80 -9.45 7.05
N LEU A 53 -9.19 -8.71 6.01
CA LEU A 53 -8.25 -8.18 5.03
C LEU A 53 -7.24 -7.23 5.69
N TRP A 54 -7.71 -6.34 6.56
CA TRP A 54 -6.92 -5.34 7.24
C TRP A 54 -5.81 -5.97 8.09
N THR A 55 -6.09 -7.11 8.72
CA THR A 55 -5.09 -7.88 9.49
C THR A 55 -3.87 -8.28 8.65
N ASP A 56 -4.07 -8.58 7.36
CA ASP A 56 -3.00 -8.91 6.42
C ASP A 56 -2.38 -7.65 5.76
N LEU A 57 -3.18 -6.60 5.54
CA LEU A 57 -2.74 -5.37 4.88
C LEU A 57 -1.95 -4.44 5.81
N TYR A 58 -2.35 -4.28 7.07
CA TYR A 58 -1.72 -3.37 8.01
C TYR A 58 -0.20 -3.62 8.18
N PRO A 59 0.28 -4.87 8.35
CA PRO A 59 1.72 -5.13 8.40
C PRO A 59 2.48 -4.79 7.10
N CYS A 60 1.78 -4.71 5.96
CA CYS A 60 2.38 -4.29 4.69
C CYS A 60 2.67 -2.79 4.68
N MET A 61 1.85 -1.99 5.37
CA MET A 61 2.05 -0.56 5.57
C MET A 61 3.31 -0.29 6.41
N ASP A 62 3.46 -0.97 7.55
CA ASP A 62 4.66 -0.85 8.39
C ASP A 62 5.93 -1.26 7.63
N LEU A 63 5.83 -2.35 6.84
CA LEU A 63 6.93 -2.77 5.98
C LEU A 63 7.24 -1.72 4.91
N ALA A 64 6.22 -1.12 4.29
CA ALA A 64 6.38 -0.05 3.29
C ALA A 64 7.08 1.18 3.87
N LEU A 65 6.73 1.60 5.10
CA LEU A 65 7.37 2.76 5.75
C LEU A 65 8.84 2.54 6.10
N SER A 66 9.29 1.29 6.15
CA SER A 66 10.68 0.95 6.49
C SER A 66 11.64 0.93 5.30
N PHE A 67 11.20 1.37 4.11
CA PHE A 67 12.07 1.59 2.95
C PHE A 67 12.60 3.03 2.90
N GLU A 68 13.50 3.30 1.95
CA GLU A 68 13.90 4.66 1.61
C GLU A 68 12.70 5.49 1.18
N PRO A 69 12.70 6.83 1.40
CA PRO A 69 11.49 7.64 1.26
C PRO A 69 10.78 7.54 -0.10
N SER A 70 11.54 7.43 -1.20
CA SER A 70 10.96 7.28 -2.54
C SER A 70 10.23 5.95 -2.75
N TRP A 71 10.74 4.86 -2.17
CA TRP A 71 10.11 3.54 -2.19
C TRP A 71 8.91 3.49 -1.24
N SER A 72 9.07 4.06 -0.04
CA SER A 72 7.98 4.19 0.93
C SER A 72 6.80 4.95 0.32
N MET A 73 7.06 6.05 -0.38
CA MET A 73 6.04 6.80 -1.12
C MET A 73 5.32 5.95 -2.16
N GLN A 74 6.06 5.21 -3.00
CA GLN A 74 5.45 4.36 -4.03
C GLN A 74 4.55 3.26 -3.42
N TYR A 75 5.02 2.58 -2.38
CA TYR A 75 4.24 1.54 -1.73
C TYR A 75 3.06 2.09 -0.93
N MET A 76 3.22 3.22 -0.23
CA MET A 76 2.12 3.85 0.51
C MET A 76 1.02 4.31 -0.45
N LEU A 77 1.36 4.90 -1.60
CA LEU A 77 0.37 5.24 -2.64
C LEU A 77 -0.41 4.00 -3.10
N ARG A 78 0.29 2.90 -3.37
CA ARG A 78 -0.33 1.64 -3.81
C ARG A 78 -1.24 1.04 -2.73
N ILE A 79 -0.73 0.88 -1.51
CA ILE A 79 -1.47 0.27 -0.39
C ILE A 79 -2.73 1.08 -0.09
N THR A 80 -2.61 2.41 -0.07
CA THR A 80 -3.74 3.30 0.20
C THR A 80 -4.80 3.22 -0.89
N GLY A 81 -4.37 3.23 -2.17
CA GLY A 81 -5.31 3.05 -3.29
C GLY A 81 -5.99 1.68 -3.29
N GLU A 82 -5.25 0.61 -3.05
CA GLU A 82 -5.81 -0.74 -2.90
C GLU A 82 -6.82 -0.79 -1.75
N PHE A 83 -6.50 -0.20 -0.60
CA PHE A 83 -7.42 -0.11 0.55
C PHE A 83 -8.73 0.61 0.20
N HIS A 84 -8.68 1.74 -0.52
CA HIS A 84 -9.88 2.45 -0.95
C HIS A 84 -10.78 1.55 -1.83
N GLU A 85 -10.18 0.84 -2.78
CA GLU A 85 -10.90 -0.11 -3.63
C GLU A 85 -11.48 -1.29 -2.83
N TYR A 86 -10.77 -1.74 -1.79
CA TYR A 86 -11.29 -2.78 -0.90
C TYR A 86 -12.51 -2.31 -0.11
N CYS A 87 -12.48 -1.08 0.42
CA CYS A 87 -13.62 -0.48 1.11
C CYS A 87 -14.85 -0.42 0.19
N VAL A 88 -14.66 0.00 -1.06
CA VAL A 88 -15.74 0.03 -2.06
C VAL A 88 -16.25 -1.38 -2.38
N GLY A 89 -15.34 -2.34 -2.54
CA GLY A 89 -15.71 -3.69 -2.97
C GLY A 89 -16.37 -4.56 -1.90
N PHE A 90 -16.19 -4.27 -0.62
CA PHE A 90 -17.04 -4.79 0.46
C PHE A 90 -18.34 -3.98 0.56
N GLY A 91 -18.29 -2.66 0.33
CA GLY A 91 -19.48 -1.83 0.23
C GLY A 91 -20.14 -1.51 1.58
N LYS A 92 -21.32 -0.87 1.51
CA LYS A 92 -22.05 -0.34 2.68
C LYS A 92 -22.71 -1.41 3.56
N GLU A 93 -22.86 -2.61 3.04
CA GLU A 93 -23.55 -3.71 3.73
C GLU A 93 -22.65 -4.37 4.79
N HIS A 94 -21.35 -4.10 4.73
CA HIS A 94 -20.39 -4.49 5.77
C HIS A 94 -20.32 -3.45 6.88
N ASP A 95 -19.80 -3.85 8.05
CA ASP A 95 -19.71 -3.01 9.25
C ASP A 95 -18.91 -1.74 9.01
N VAL A 96 -19.63 -0.67 8.62
CA VAL A 96 -19.06 0.66 8.37
C VAL A 96 -18.39 1.22 9.62
N GLN A 97 -18.77 0.79 10.83
CA GLN A 97 -18.18 1.27 12.08
C GLN A 97 -16.74 0.79 12.27
N GLY A 98 -16.36 -0.34 11.67
CA GLY A 98 -15.00 -0.89 11.72
C GLY A 98 -14.01 -0.16 10.80
N ILE A 99 -14.50 0.59 9.80
CA ILE A 99 -13.67 1.23 8.77
C ILE A 99 -12.95 2.52 9.24
N PRO A 100 -13.57 3.48 9.97
CA PRO A 100 -12.88 4.70 10.42
C PRO A 100 -11.57 4.47 11.18
N PRO A 101 -11.44 3.47 12.07
CA PRO A 101 -10.15 3.11 12.67
C PRO A 101 -9.03 2.84 11.66
N MET A 102 -9.33 2.18 10.54
CA MET A 102 -8.34 1.84 9.50
C MET A 102 -7.85 3.09 8.76
N PHE A 103 -8.78 4.01 8.42
CA PHE A 103 -8.42 5.32 7.86
C PHE A 103 -7.52 6.12 8.79
N ARG A 104 -7.77 6.09 10.10
CA ARG A 104 -6.91 6.76 11.09
C ARG A 104 -5.50 6.17 11.14
N GLU A 105 -5.36 4.85 11.03
CA GLU A 105 -4.04 4.22 10.99
C GLU A 105 -3.28 4.54 9.69
N LEU A 106 -3.97 4.59 8.55
CA LEU A 106 -3.38 5.08 7.30
C LEU A 106 -2.95 6.55 7.41
N GLU A 107 -3.79 7.42 8.00
CA GLU A 107 -3.43 8.83 8.20
C GLU A 107 -2.16 8.97 9.05
N LYS A 108 -2.05 8.22 10.15
CA LYS A 108 -0.84 8.20 10.99
C LYS A 108 0.40 7.76 10.21
N ALA A 109 0.28 6.72 9.39
CA ALA A 109 1.37 6.24 8.55
C ALA A 109 1.80 7.30 7.51
N TRP A 110 0.83 7.96 6.89
CA TRP A 110 1.09 9.06 5.96
C TRP A 110 1.75 10.25 6.63
N LEU A 111 1.31 10.66 7.80
CA LEU A 111 1.93 11.75 8.55
C LEU A 111 3.41 11.46 8.85
N ARG A 112 3.72 10.24 9.31
CA ARG A 112 5.12 9.81 9.53
C ARG A 112 5.97 9.92 8.25
N LEU A 113 5.42 9.55 7.10
CA LEU A 113 6.14 9.64 5.83
C LEU A 113 6.30 11.09 5.35
N LEU A 114 5.27 11.92 5.52
CA LEU A 114 5.26 13.32 5.06
C LEU A 114 6.17 14.21 5.91
N GLU A 115 6.47 13.83 7.14
CA GLU A 115 7.48 14.48 8.00
C GLU A 115 8.92 14.27 7.51
N VAL A 116 9.16 13.28 6.65
CA VAL A 116 10.50 12.98 6.13
C VAL A 116 10.95 14.04 5.13
N GLN A 117 12.14 14.59 5.36
CA GLN A 117 12.77 15.53 4.42
C GLN A 117 13.13 14.85 3.11
N GLY A 118 13.01 15.57 1.99
CA GLY A 118 13.44 15.09 0.67
C GLY A 118 12.32 14.54 -0.23
N LEU A 119 11.06 14.59 0.20
CA LEU A 119 9.93 14.31 -0.70
C LEU A 119 9.79 15.41 -1.76
N SER A 120 9.65 15.00 -3.02
CA SER A 120 9.48 15.92 -4.13
C SER A 120 8.09 16.58 -4.11
N THR A 121 7.96 17.72 -4.78
CA THR A 121 6.64 18.35 -5.01
C THR A 121 5.68 17.38 -5.73
N THR A 122 6.19 16.58 -6.66
CA THR A 122 5.40 15.54 -7.35
C THR A 122 4.86 14.50 -6.39
N ASP A 123 5.66 14.02 -5.45
CA ASP A 123 5.21 13.03 -4.45
C ASP A 123 4.15 13.60 -3.53
N LYS A 124 4.31 14.86 -3.12
CA LYS A 124 3.29 15.60 -2.35
C LYS A 124 1.96 15.74 -3.10
N ILE A 125 2.01 16.10 -4.39
CA ILE A 125 0.81 16.18 -5.24
C ILE A 125 0.15 14.80 -5.40
N ARG A 126 0.93 13.74 -5.62
CA ARG A 126 0.39 12.37 -5.71
C ARG A 126 -0.28 11.94 -4.41
N SER A 127 0.30 12.31 -3.27
CA SER A 127 -0.26 12.07 -1.93
C SER A 127 -1.61 12.80 -1.77
N LEU A 128 -1.67 14.08 -2.14
CA LEU A 128 -2.92 14.86 -2.11
C LEU A 128 -4.02 14.23 -2.96
N ASN A 129 -3.69 13.71 -4.15
CA ASN A 129 -4.66 13.06 -5.01
C ASN A 129 -5.21 11.77 -4.38
N ILE A 130 -4.36 10.96 -3.73
CA ILE A 130 -4.84 9.75 -3.05
C ILE A 130 -5.72 10.09 -1.85
N PHE A 131 -5.42 11.17 -1.10
CA PHE A 131 -6.24 11.59 0.04
C PHE A 131 -7.61 12.11 -0.39
N ARG A 132 -7.69 12.82 -1.52
CA ARG A 132 -8.97 13.27 -2.08
C ARG A 132 -9.83 12.09 -2.50
N ASP A 133 -9.24 11.14 -3.23
CA ASP A 133 -9.94 9.89 -3.59
C ASP A 133 -10.45 9.17 -2.35
N GLY A 134 -9.63 9.07 -1.30
CA GLY A 134 -10.02 8.49 -0.03
C GLY A 134 -11.18 9.20 0.67
N ASN A 135 -11.20 10.53 0.65
CA ASN A 135 -12.33 11.32 1.15
C ASN A 135 -13.61 11.04 0.36
N ASP A 136 -13.52 10.98 -0.97
CA ASP A 136 -14.67 10.67 -1.82
C ASP A 136 -15.24 9.28 -1.50
N LYS A 137 -14.37 8.26 -1.33
CA LYS A 137 -14.80 6.91 -0.95
C LYS A 137 -15.37 6.85 0.47
N ALA A 138 -14.75 7.51 1.44
CA ALA A 138 -15.24 7.58 2.81
C ALA A 138 -16.60 8.29 2.88
N GLY A 139 -16.77 9.38 2.12
CA GLY A 139 -18.04 10.08 1.95
C GLY A 139 -19.11 9.19 1.32
N TRP A 140 -18.76 8.42 0.29
CA TRP A 140 -19.67 7.43 -0.29
C TRP A 140 -20.14 6.42 0.76
N LEU A 141 -19.26 5.93 1.63
CA LEU A 141 -19.56 5.00 2.73
C LEU A 141 -20.29 5.63 3.91
N GLY A 142 -20.37 6.96 4.01
CA GLY A 142 -20.96 7.66 5.15
C GLY A 142 -20.06 7.77 6.39
N ILE A 143 -18.74 7.63 6.21
CA ILE A 143 -17.73 7.64 7.30
C ILE A 143 -17.34 9.07 7.71
N GLY A 144 -17.67 10.07 6.88
CA GLY A 144 -17.25 11.46 7.08
C GLY A 144 -15.87 11.72 6.48
N GLU A 145 -15.25 12.83 6.87
CA GLU A 145 -13.95 13.27 6.36
C GLU A 145 -12.79 12.43 6.92
N VAL A 146 -11.82 12.13 6.06
CA VAL A 146 -10.61 11.35 6.37
C VAL A 146 -9.36 12.09 5.87
N TYR A 147 -8.17 11.73 6.34
CA TYR A 147 -6.89 12.30 5.90
C TYR A 147 -6.72 13.82 6.04
N GLN A 148 -7.55 14.51 6.83
CA GLN A 148 -7.53 15.97 6.94
C GLN A 148 -6.15 16.51 7.35
N GLN A 149 -5.48 15.82 8.27
CA GLN A 149 -4.15 16.23 8.73
C GLN A 149 -3.09 15.93 7.69
N ALA A 150 -3.16 14.75 7.05
CA ALA A 150 -2.22 14.37 5.99
C ALA A 150 -2.34 15.29 4.76
N MET A 151 -3.55 15.75 4.42
CA MET A 151 -3.78 16.73 3.36
C MET A 151 -3.11 18.06 3.68
N GLN A 152 -3.21 18.56 4.91
CA GLN A 152 -2.53 19.79 5.32
C GLN A 152 -1.00 19.64 5.26
N ALA A 153 -0.46 18.51 5.74
CA ALA A 153 0.97 18.23 5.73
C ALA A 153 1.56 18.10 4.31
N ALA A 154 0.76 17.63 3.34
CA ALA A 154 1.19 17.45 1.96
C ALA A 154 1.12 18.74 1.12
N VAL A 155 0.58 19.86 1.63
CA VAL A 155 0.58 21.13 0.90
C VAL A 155 2.02 21.62 0.69
N PRO A 156 2.47 21.86 -0.56
CA PRO A 156 3.77 22.46 -0.80
C PRO A 156 3.83 23.86 -0.19
N ALA A 157 4.93 24.20 0.49
CA ALA A 157 5.16 25.58 0.91
C ALA A 157 5.22 26.47 -0.35
N MET A 158 4.40 27.51 -0.40
CA MET A 158 4.51 28.54 -1.43
C MET A 158 5.75 29.39 -1.10
N THR A 159 6.89 29.07 -1.71
CA THR A 159 8.11 29.89 -1.68
C THR A 159 8.20 30.76 -2.92
#